data_AF-A0A609D7A8-F1
#
_entry.id   AF-A0A609D7A8-F1
#
_cell.length_a   1.000
_cell.length_b   1.000
_cell.length_c   1.000
_cell.angle_alpha   90.00
_cell.angle_beta   90.00
_cell.angle_gamma   90.00
#
_symmetry.space_group_name_H-M   'P 1'
#
loop_
_entity.id
_entity.type
_entity.pdbx_description
1 polymer ?
#
loop_
_entity_poly.entity_id
_entity_poly.type
_entity_poly.pdbx_seq_one_letter_code
_entity_poly.pdbx_strand_id
1 'polypeptide(L)'
;MEKSISTFMYLSVLLGCIFLFIKYRLYVLDHRSLFQQPLFWAAIGLPLFTSLYFGSFVWIDKIHSFSLTSHGYERFLDISKLPLLILASAVPLVSIVNNLHRTKQTEKQISEAERKNRVDLYYNHMKFHLDLYKKIEGKRIGSYYPVQEAQAEAIYQHFIKHPQELYRKAYPQSTPDDSQQLDINEQFV
;
A
#
# COMPACT_ATOMS: atom_id res chain seq x y z
N MET A 1 40.02 6.87 -33.21
CA MET A 1 40.06 7.88 -32.14
C MET A 1 38.67 8.45 -31.85
N GLU A 2 37.91 8.87 -32.87
CA GLU A 2 36.55 9.45 -32.71
C GLU A 2 35.52 8.50 -32.05
N LYS A 3 35.49 7.22 -32.45
CA LYS A 3 34.56 6.24 -31.85
C LYS A 3 34.80 6.03 -30.34
N SER A 4 36.06 6.05 -29.90
CA SER A 4 36.43 5.95 -28.48
C SER A 4 35.97 7.18 -27.69
N ILE A 5 36.10 8.38 -28.26
CA ILE A 5 35.64 9.63 -27.63
C ILE A 5 34.11 9.59 -27.44
N SER A 6 33.36 9.15 -28.45
CA SER A 6 31.91 9.01 -28.35
C SER A 6 31.49 8.03 -27.25
N THR A 7 32.17 6.87 -27.14
CA THR A 7 31.88 5.91 -26.07
C THR A 7 32.15 6.48 -24.67
N PHE A 8 33.24 7.25 -24.50
CA PHE A 8 33.53 7.91 -23.22
C PHE A 8 32.49 8.98 -22.87
N MET A 9 32.05 9.77 -23.85
CA MET A 9 30.98 10.75 -23.66
C MET A 9 29.68 10.09 -23.21
N TYR A 10 29.27 9.01 -23.85
CA TYR A 10 28.08 8.26 -23.45
C TYR A 10 28.19 7.70 -22.02
N LEU A 11 29.32 7.09 -21.68
CA LEU A 11 29.54 6.59 -20.31
C LEU A 11 29.51 7.71 -19.29
N SER A 12 30.09 8.87 -19.58
CA SER A 12 30.05 10.04 -18.70
C SER A 12 28.62 10.54 -18.49
N VAL A 13 27.81 10.62 -19.56
CA VAL A 13 26.40 11.01 -19.47
C VAL A 13 25.60 9.98 -18.67
N LEU A 14 25.80 8.68 -18.92
CA LEU A 14 25.14 7.60 -18.21
C LEU A 14 25.46 7.62 -16.72
N LEU A 15 26.74 7.78 -16.36
CA LEU A 15 27.18 7.92 -14.97
C LEU A 15 26.60 9.17 -14.30
N GLY A 16 26.55 10.30 -15.03
CA GLY A 16 25.89 11.52 -14.56
C GLY A 16 24.40 11.31 -14.28
N CYS A 17 23.67 10.65 -15.20
CA CYS A 17 22.27 10.31 -15.02
C CYS A 17 22.05 9.38 -13.81
N ILE A 18 22.89 8.34 -13.65
CA ILE A 18 22.84 7.42 -12.50
C ILE A 18 23.12 8.20 -11.20
N PHE A 19 24.12 9.07 -11.20
CA PHE A 19 24.45 9.90 -10.03
C PHE A 19 23.28 10.79 -9.62
N LEU A 20 22.64 11.48 -10.58
CA LEU A 20 21.45 12.29 -10.30
C LEU A 20 20.30 11.42 -9.80
N PHE A 21 20.09 10.24 -10.40
CA PHE A 21 19.04 9.30 -10.02
C PHE A 21 19.18 8.83 -8.56
N ILE A 22 20.41 8.53 -8.14
CA ILE A 22 20.74 8.17 -6.75
C ILE A 22 20.60 9.38 -5.83
N LYS A 23 21.18 10.53 -6.22
CA LYS A 23 21.16 11.78 -5.43
C LYS A 23 19.74 12.23 -5.09
N TYR A 24 18.82 12.15 -6.05
CA TYR A 24 17.41 12.51 -5.87
C TYR A 24 16.53 11.36 -5.36
N ARG A 25 17.11 10.20 -5.02
CA ARG A 25 16.41 9.02 -4.50
C ARG A 25 15.25 8.55 -5.37
N LEU A 26 15.39 8.67 -6.69
CA LEU A 26 14.36 8.30 -7.67
C LEU A 26 14.13 6.78 -7.76
N TYR A 27 14.98 5.98 -7.09
CA TYR A 27 14.82 4.54 -6.92
C TYR A 27 13.82 4.13 -5.83
N VAL A 28 13.41 5.06 -4.95
CA VAL A 28 12.47 4.75 -3.87
C VAL A 28 11.06 4.66 -4.43
N LEU A 29 10.42 3.51 -4.23
CA LEU A 29 9.04 3.28 -4.60
C LEU A 29 8.09 3.63 -3.46
N ASP A 30 6.93 4.15 -3.80
CA ASP A 30 5.83 4.37 -2.86
C ASP A 30 4.53 3.66 -3.30
N HIS A 31 3.47 3.82 -2.49
CA HIS A 31 2.18 3.16 -2.70
C HIS A 31 1.30 3.82 -3.79
N ARG A 32 1.71 4.98 -4.33
CA ARG A 32 0.97 5.69 -5.39
C ARG A 32 1.04 4.90 -6.70
N SER A 33 0.35 5.38 -7.74
CA SER A 33 0.31 4.71 -9.05
C SER A 33 1.71 4.39 -9.59
N LEU A 34 1.86 3.24 -10.24
CA LEU A 34 3.12 2.80 -10.86
C LEU A 34 3.65 3.84 -11.87
N PHE A 35 2.76 4.50 -12.61
CA PHE A 35 3.12 5.52 -13.59
C PHE A 35 3.69 6.80 -12.97
N GLN A 36 3.51 7.01 -11.67
CA GLN A 36 4.12 8.13 -10.94
C GLN A 36 5.53 7.79 -10.43
N GLN A 37 5.93 6.52 -10.50
CA GLN A 37 7.21 6.06 -9.96
C GLN A 37 8.34 6.39 -10.94
N PRO A 38 9.35 7.18 -10.55
CA PRO A 38 10.48 7.52 -11.43
C PRO A 38 11.27 6.28 -11.87
N LEU A 39 11.38 5.27 -11.01
CA LEU A 39 12.04 4.00 -11.31
C LEU A 39 11.36 3.23 -12.45
N PHE A 40 10.04 3.33 -12.61
CA PHE A 40 9.30 2.72 -13.71
C PHE A 40 9.71 3.35 -15.05
N TRP A 41 9.76 4.69 -15.11
CA TRP A 41 10.20 5.39 -16.32
C TRP A 41 11.68 5.18 -16.60
N ALA A 42 12.53 5.05 -15.58
CA ALA A 42 13.94 4.71 -15.76
C ALA A 42 14.11 3.32 -16.39
N ALA A 43 13.30 2.32 -15.99
CA ALA A 43 13.33 0.97 -16.54
C ALA A 43 12.94 0.90 -18.03
N ILE A 44 12.18 1.87 -18.54
CA ILE A 44 11.82 2.00 -19.95
C ILE A 44 12.83 2.89 -20.69
N GLY A 45 13.10 4.06 -20.12
CA GLY A 45 13.88 5.13 -20.74
C GLY A 45 15.34 4.76 -20.92
N LEU A 46 15.95 4.07 -19.95
CA LEU A 46 17.36 3.70 -20.04
C LEU A 46 17.64 2.70 -21.18
N PRO A 47 16.91 1.57 -21.31
CA PRO A 47 17.03 0.69 -22.47
C PRO A 47 16.69 1.38 -23.79
N LEU A 48 15.65 2.22 -23.83
CA LEU A 48 15.24 2.92 -25.04
C LEU A 48 16.31 3.90 -25.53
N PHE A 49 16.81 4.77 -24.64
CA PHE A 49 17.86 5.72 -24.97
C PHE A 49 19.14 5.00 -25.40
N THR A 50 19.51 3.94 -24.68
CA THR A 50 20.70 3.16 -25.00
C THR A 50 20.58 2.43 -26.33
N SER A 51 19.40 1.87 -26.63
CA SER A 51 19.09 1.25 -27.92
C SER A 51 19.21 2.25 -29.07
N LEU A 52 18.63 3.44 -28.93
CA LEU A 52 18.72 4.50 -29.94
C LEU A 52 20.16 5.01 -30.12
N TYR A 53 20.90 5.16 -29.02
CA TYR A 53 22.31 5.58 -29.07
C TYR A 53 23.15 4.59 -29.88
N PHE A 54 23.14 3.30 -29.52
CA PHE A 54 23.89 2.28 -30.26
C PHE A 54 23.34 2.02 -31.66
N GLY A 55 22.02 2.08 -31.82
CA GLY A 55 21.35 1.96 -33.12
C GLY A 55 21.79 3.05 -34.08
N SER A 56 21.90 4.30 -33.62
CA SER A 56 22.30 5.43 -34.46
C SER A 56 23.65 5.21 -35.16
N PHE A 57 24.68 4.69 -34.47
CA PHE A 57 25.97 4.41 -35.09
C PHE A 57 25.90 3.38 -36.21
N VAL A 58 25.05 2.36 -36.05
CA VAL A 58 24.94 1.28 -37.02
C VAL A 58 24.02 1.66 -38.17
N TRP A 59 22.96 2.40 -37.90
CA TRP A 59 21.96 2.81 -38.89
C TRP A 59 22.46 3.95 -39.78
N ILE A 60 23.14 4.95 -39.22
CA ILE A 60 23.65 6.10 -40.00
C ILE A 60 24.67 5.62 -41.04
N ASP A 61 25.60 4.74 -40.65
CA ASP A 61 26.61 4.16 -41.55
C ASP A 61 25.99 3.31 -42.68
N LYS A 62 24.73 2.87 -42.55
CA LYS A 62 24.04 1.95 -43.47
C LYS A 62 22.74 2.52 -44.04
N ILE A 63 22.47 3.81 -43.87
CA ILE A 63 21.18 4.42 -44.22
C ILE A 63 20.83 4.29 -45.71
N HIS A 64 21.84 4.40 -46.59
CA HIS A 64 21.68 4.23 -48.03
C HIS A 64 21.35 2.79 -48.47
N SER A 65 21.53 1.81 -47.58
CA SER A 65 21.21 0.40 -47.84
C SER A 65 19.86 -0.04 -47.30
N PHE A 66 19.06 0.90 -46.77
CA PHE A 66 17.71 0.61 -46.31
C PHE A 66 16.79 0.28 -47.49
N SER A 67 16.05 -0.81 -47.38
CA SER A 67 15.16 -1.33 -48.41
C SER A 67 13.97 -2.01 -47.74
N LEU A 68 12.75 -1.78 -48.24
CA LEU A 68 11.51 -2.39 -47.71
C LEU A 68 11.23 -3.76 -48.36
N THR A 69 12.29 -4.50 -48.69
CA THR A 69 12.21 -5.85 -49.25
C THR A 69 12.50 -6.88 -48.16
N SER A 70 12.18 -8.16 -48.40
CA SER A 70 12.49 -9.25 -47.48
C SER A 70 13.97 -9.25 -47.05
N HIS A 71 14.88 -9.14 -48.02
CA HIS A 71 16.32 -9.03 -47.77
C HIS A 71 16.68 -7.77 -46.96
N GLY A 72 16.01 -6.65 -47.20
CA GLY A 72 16.21 -5.42 -46.44
C GLY A 72 15.84 -5.56 -44.96
N TYR A 73 14.72 -6.24 -44.66
CA TYR A 73 14.32 -6.54 -43.28
C TYR A 73 15.29 -7.49 -42.57
N GLU A 74 15.72 -8.56 -43.24
CA GLU A 74 16.71 -9.50 -42.70
C GLU A 74 18.01 -8.78 -42.32
N ARG A 75 18.52 -7.93 -43.23
CA ARG A 75 19.70 -7.11 -42.99
C ARG A 75 19.49 -6.13 -41.83
N PHE A 76 18.33 -5.48 -41.74
CA PHE A 76 18.02 -4.56 -40.65
C PHE A 76 18.05 -5.27 -39.30
N LEU A 77 17.44 -6.46 -39.20
CA LEU A 77 17.48 -7.27 -37.98
C LEU A 77 18.91 -7.67 -37.63
N ASP A 78 19.70 -8.09 -38.62
CA ASP A 78 21.09 -8.50 -38.41
C ASP A 78 21.97 -7.38 -37.86
N ILE A 79 21.87 -6.17 -38.41
CA ILE A 79 22.64 -5.02 -37.92
C ILE A 79 22.09 -4.47 -36.60
N SER A 80 20.81 -4.68 -36.31
CA SER A 80 20.14 -4.15 -35.12
C SER A 80 20.10 -5.12 -33.94
N LYS A 81 20.76 -6.28 -34.01
CA LYS A 81 20.77 -7.30 -32.94
C LYS A 81 21.06 -6.71 -31.55
N LEU A 82 22.14 -5.94 -31.43
CA LEU A 82 22.53 -5.32 -30.16
C LEU A 82 21.53 -4.25 -29.69
N PRO A 83 21.17 -3.23 -30.49
CA PRO A 83 20.12 -2.27 -30.13
C PRO A 83 18.79 -2.91 -29.71
N LEU A 84 18.34 -3.93 -30.45
CA LEU A 84 17.08 -4.62 -30.17
C LEU A 84 17.16 -5.47 -28.90
N LEU A 85 18.29 -6.13 -28.63
CA LEU A 85 18.50 -6.89 -27.40
C LEU A 85 18.48 -5.97 -26.17
N ILE A 86 19.14 -4.81 -26.28
CA ILE A 86 19.10 -3.78 -25.23
C ILE A 86 17.67 -3.31 -25.01
N LEU A 87 16.94 -2.96 -26.08
CA LEU A 87 15.55 -2.52 -25.97
C LEU A 87 14.65 -3.61 -25.35
N ALA A 88 14.86 -4.87 -25.73
CA ALA A 88 14.14 -6.01 -25.20
C ALA A 88 14.32 -6.17 -23.68
N SER A 89 15.45 -5.72 -23.11
CA SER A 89 15.67 -5.71 -21.66
C SER A 89 14.71 -4.79 -20.88
N ALA A 90 14.04 -3.84 -21.54
CA ALA A 90 13.01 -3.02 -20.90
C ALA A 90 11.87 -3.87 -20.34
N VAL A 91 11.47 -4.94 -21.03
CA VAL A 91 10.36 -5.81 -20.62
C VAL A 91 10.64 -6.49 -19.27
N PRO A 92 11.75 -7.23 -19.06
CA PRO A 92 12.06 -7.80 -17.76
C PRO A 92 12.32 -6.73 -16.69
N LEU A 93 12.95 -5.60 -17.03
CA LEU A 93 13.18 -4.52 -16.05
C LEU A 93 11.87 -3.92 -15.53
N VAL A 94 10.92 -3.61 -16.41
CA VAL A 94 9.59 -3.12 -16.03
C VAL A 94 8.83 -4.16 -15.22
N SER A 95 8.94 -5.45 -15.57
CA SER A 95 8.33 -6.54 -14.81
C SER A 95 8.84 -6.59 -13.36
N ILE A 96 10.15 -6.45 -13.16
CA ILE A 96 10.77 -6.41 -11.83
C ILE A 96 10.26 -5.21 -11.03
N VAL A 97 10.25 -4.01 -11.62
CA VAL A 97 9.76 -2.79 -10.94
C VAL A 97 8.29 -2.93 -10.55
N ASN A 98 7.45 -3.48 -11.45
CA ASN A 98 6.04 -3.72 -11.17
C ASN A 98 5.83 -4.70 -10.01
N ASN A 99 6.62 -5.78 -9.94
CA ASN A 99 6.54 -6.73 -8.82
C ASN A 99 6.95 -6.08 -7.49
N LEU A 100 8.03 -5.29 -7.49
CA LEU A 100 8.47 -4.58 -6.28
C LEU A 100 7.43 -3.54 -5.83
N HIS A 101 6.81 -2.83 -6.77
CA HIS A 101 5.74 -1.87 -6.51
C HIS A 101 4.51 -2.55 -5.90
N ARG A 102 4.10 -3.70 -6.44
CA ARG A 102 3.01 -4.53 -5.86
C ARG A 102 3.32 -4.91 -4.41
N THR A 103 4.54 -5.34 -4.09
CA THR A 103 4.94 -5.65 -2.71
C THR A 103 4.77 -4.44 -1.79
N LYS A 104 5.18 -3.25 -2.23
CA LYS A 104 5.01 -2.01 -1.46
C LYS A 104 3.54 -1.62 -1.27
N GLN A 105 2.71 -1.82 -2.28
CA GLN A 105 1.26 -1.61 -2.15
C GLN A 105 0.62 -2.60 -1.19
N THR A 106 0.99 -3.89 -1.27
CA THR A 106 0.50 -4.92 -0.36
C THR A 106 0.93 -4.65 1.08
N GLU A 107 2.18 -4.24 1.33
CA GLU A 107 2.66 -3.85 2.66
C GLU A 107 1.79 -2.73 3.26
N LYS A 108 1.50 -1.69 2.46
CA LYS A 108 0.64 -0.57 2.87
C LYS A 108 -0.80 -1.04 3.16
N GLN A 109 -1.35 -1.90 2.31
CA GLN A 109 -2.69 -2.46 2.49
C GLN A 109 -2.79 -3.31 3.76
N ILE A 110 -1.79 -4.16 4.04
CA ILE A 110 -1.73 -4.97 5.27
C ILE A 110 -1.72 -4.04 6.49
N SER A 111 -0.85 -3.04 6.50
CA SER A 111 -0.77 -2.08 7.61
C SER A 111 -2.09 -1.34 7.86
N GLU A 112 -2.77 -0.90 6.81
CA GLU A 112 -4.06 -0.24 6.92
C GLU A 112 -5.18 -1.19 7.35
N ALA A 113 -5.16 -2.43 6.87
CA ALA A 113 -6.10 -3.48 7.26
C ALA A 113 -5.92 -3.88 8.72
N GLU A 114 -4.69 -4.02 9.20
CA GLU A 114 -4.38 -4.29 10.61
C GLU A 114 -4.87 -3.15 11.51
N ARG A 115 -4.62 -1.89 11.13
CA ARG A 115 -5.14 -0.74 11.86
C ARG A 115 -6.67 -0.76 11.92
N LYS A 116 -7.32 -1.02 10.78
CA LYS A 116 -8.78 -1.13 10.72
C LYS A 116 -9.29 -2.26 11.60
N ASN A 117 -8.65 -3.43 11.56
CA ASN A 117 -9.02 -4.59 12.37
C ASN A 117 -8.97 -4.28 13.87
N ARG A 118 -7.92 -3.59 14.35
CA ARG A 118 -7.83 -3.16 15.76
C ARG A 118 -9.01 -2.26 16.15
N VAL A 119 -9.29 -1.25 15.33
CA VAL A 119 -10.42 -0.33 15.56
C VAL A 119 -11.76 -1.10 15.56
N ASP A 120 -11.98 -1.96 14.57
CA ASP A 120 -13.19 -2.77 14.46
C ASP A 120 -13.34 -3.71 15.67
N LEU A 121 -12.25 -4.34 16.14
CA LEU A 121 -12.25 -5.17 17.35
C LEU A 121 -12.69 -4.38 18.59
N TYR A 122 -12.12 -3.19 18.81
CA TYR A 122 -12.50 -2.32 19.93
C TYR A 122 -14.00 -1.99 19.89
N TYR A 123 -14.50 -1.52 18.74
CA TYR A 123 -15.91 -1.14 18.62
C TYR A 123 -16.86 -2.34 18.71
N ASN A 124 -16.48 -3.50 18.19
CA ASN A 124 -17.26 -4.72 18.29
C ASN A 124 -17.36 -5.21 19.74
N HIS A 125 -16.24 -5.21 20.48
CA HIS A 125 -16.23 -5.59 21.90
C HIS A 125 -17.08 -4.62 22.73
N MET A 126 -16.88 -3.31 22.57
CA MET A 126 -17.68 -2.30 23.25
C MET A 126 -19.17 -2.46 22.93
N LYS A 127 -19.53 -2.60 21.65
CA LYS A 127 -20.93 -2.75 21.22
C LYS A 127 -21.57 -4.00 21.82
N PHE A 128 -20.86 -5.13 21.80
CA PHE A 128 -21.33 -6.37 22.40
C PHE A 128 -21.70 -6.18 23.88
N HIS A 129 -20.82 -5.56 24.67
CA HIS A 129 -21.09 -5.29 26.08
C HIS A 129 -22.22 -4.29 26.30
N LEU A 130 -22.30 -3.23 25.50
CA LEU A 130 -23.42 -2.28 25.58
C LEU A 130 -24.76 -2.94 25.30
N ASP A 131 -24.81 -3.87 24.33
CA ASP A 131 -26.01 -4.62 24.01
C ASP A 131 -26.37 -5.62 25.11
N LEU A 132 -25.39 -6.22 25.80
CA LEU A 132 -25.64 -7.00 27.02
C LEU A 132 -26.20 -6.14 28.16
N TYR A 133 -25.62 -4.97 28.41
CA TYR A 133 -26.08 -4.06 29.47
C TYR A 133 -27.51 -3.58 29.25
N LYS A 134 -27.91 -3.33 28.00
CA LYS A 134 -29.30 -2.96 27.66
C LYS A 134 -30.30 -4.07 27.93
N LYS A 135 -29.89 -5.34 27.84
CA LYS A 135 -30.75 -6.51 28.11
C LYS A 135 -30.98 -6.76 29.59
N ILE A 136 -30.31 -6.02 30.49
CA ILE A 136 -30.60 -6.06 31.92
C ILE A 136 -31.93 -5.32 32.13
N GLU A 137 -33.01 -6.03 31.89
CA GLU A 137 -34.37 -5.60 32.24
C GLU A 137 -34.63 -5.98 33.69
N GLY A 138 -34.85 -4.98 34.54
CA GLY A 138 -35.17 -5.22 35.95
C GLY A 138 -36.41 -6.11 36.11
N LYS A 139 -36.32 -7.10 37.00
CA LYS A 139 -37.50 -7.85 37.43
C LYS A 139 -38.44 -6.90 38.17
N ARG A 140 -39.74 -6.92 37.83
CA ARG A 140 -40.77 -6.23 38.61
C ARG A 140 -40.83 -6.87 39.99
N ILE A 141 -40.41 -6.15 41.02
CA ILE A 141 -40.57 -6.56 42.41
C ILE A 141 -41.74 -5.76 42.96
N GLY A 142 -42.90 -6.42 43.14
CA GLY A 142 -44.00 -5.83 43.90
C GLY A 142 -43.71 -5.98 45.39
N SER A 143 -43.73 -4.87 46.13
CA SER A 143 -43.62 -4.88 47.59
C SER A 143 -44.89 -4.29 48.17
N TYR A 144 -45.55 -5.06 49.05
CA TYR A 144 -46.78 -4.65 49.71
C TYR A 144 -46.43 -3.82 50.95
N TYR A 145 -46.74 -2.53 50.91
CA TYR A 145 -46.66 -1.66 52.08
C TYR A 145 -48.07 -1.27 52.54
N PRO A 146 -48.44 -1.53 53.80
CA PRO A 146 -49.66 -0.97 54.36
C PRO A 146 -49.42 0.52 54.65
N VAL A 147 -49.74 1.38 53.69
CA VAL A 147 -49.93 2.81 53.95
C VAL A 147 -51.43 3.04 54.07
N GLN A 148 -51.86 3.64 55.18
CA GLN A 148 -53.25 3.97 55.46
C GLN A 148 -53.89 4.67 54.24
N GLU A 149 -54.90 3.99 53.67
CA GLU A 149 -55.86 4.44 52.64
C GLU A 149 -55.47 4.53 51.15
N ALA A 150 -54.28 4.11 50.71
CA ALA A 150 -54.05 3.90 49.28
C ALA A 150 -53.06 2.76 49.01
N GLN A 151 -53.55 1.68 48.40
CA GLN A 151 -52.74 0.57 47.90
C GLN A 151 -51.85 1.07 46.75
N ALA A 152 -50.62 1.46 47.03
CA ALA A 152 -49.65 1.84 46.01
C ALA A 152 -48.66 0.69 45.78
N GLU A 153 -48.74 0.04 44.61
CA GLU A 153 -47.67 -0.84 44.14
C GLU A 153 -46.48 0.01 43.70
N ALA A 154 -45.35 -0.11 44.40
CA ALA A 154 -44.09 0.43 43.92
C ALA A 154 -43.47 -0.55 42.91
N ILE A 155 -43.42 -0.16 41.64
CA ILE A 155 -42.73 -0.92 40.58
C ILE A 155 -41.28 -0.43 40.49
N TYR A 156 -40.33 -1.26 40.90
CA TYR A 156 -38.90 -1.00 40.69
C TYR A 156 -38.45 -1.60 39.37
N GLN A 157 -37.85 -0.78 38.51
CA GLN A 157 -37.17 -1.24 37.30
C GLN A 157 -35.67 -0.92 37.42
N HIS A 158 -34.85 -1.96 37.52
CA HIS A 158 -33.40 -1.83 37.43
C HIS A 158 -32.98 -1.66 35.97
N PHE A 159 -32.17 -0.65 35.68
CA PHE A 159 -31.54 -0.44 34.37
C PHE A 159 -30.20 0.27 34.54
N ILE A 160 -29.31 0.10 33.57
CA ILE A 160 -28.00 0.77 33.56
C ILE A 160 -28.15 2.13 32.86
N LYS A 161 -28.07 3.22 33.63
CA LYS A 161 -28.21 4.59 33.13
C LYS A 161 -27.07 5.03 32.19
N HIS A 162 -25.84 4.59 32.47
CA HIS A 162 -24.63 4.99 31.73
C HIS A 162 -23.81 3.77 31.28
N PRO A 163 -24.28 2.98 30.31
CA PRO A 163 -23.65 1.72 29.92
C PRO A 163 -22.25 1.90 29.28
N GLN A 164 -22.01 3.03 28.60
CA GLN A 164 -20.69 3.35 28.04
C GLN A 164 -19.65 3.67 29.12
N GLU A 165 -20.03 4.43 30.15
CA GLU A 165 -19.13 4.70 31.28
C GLU A 165 -18.84 3.44 32.08
N LEU A 166 -19.85 2.58 32.25
CA LEU A 166 -19.67 1.28 32.88
C LEU A 166 -18.67 0.41 32.11
N TYR A 167 -18.81 0.32 30.78
CA TYR A 167 -17.85 -0.37 29.93
C TYR A 167 -16.43 0.20 30.09
N ARG A 168 -16.28 1.53 30.04
CA ARG A 168 -14.96 2.18 30.19
C ARG A 168 -14.33 1.93 31.57
N LYS A 169 -15.14 1.81 32.63
CA LYS A 169 -14.65 1.47 33.98
C LYS A 169 -14.29 -0.01 34.11
N ALA A 170 -15.04 -0.89 33.44
CA ALA A 170 -14.79 -2.33 33.41
C ALA A 170 -13.55 -2.68 32.57
N TYR A 171 -13.31 -1.96 31.47
CA TYR A 171 -12.19 -2.18 30.55
C TYR A 171 -11.37 -0.88 30.36
N PRO A 172 -10.66 -0.40 31.40
CA PRO A 172 -9.99 0.90 31.37
C PRO A 172 -8.82 0.98 30.39
N GLN A 173 -8.22 -0.17 30.04
CA GLN A 173 -7.08 -0.23 29.13
C GLN A 173 -7.48 -0.46 27.66
N SER A 174 -8.74 -0.79 27.39
CA SER A 174 -9.22 -1.03 26.03
C SER A 174 -9.36 0.29 25.27
N THR A 175 -8.60 0.45 24.20
CA THR A 175 -8.65 1.66 23.35
C THR A 175 -8.72 1.29 21.86
N PRO A 176 -9.10 2.22 20.96
CA PRO A 176 -9.06 1.97 19.52
C PRO A 176 -7.66 1.65 18.98
N ASP A 177 -6.62 2.19 19.61
CA ASP A 177 -5.22 1.99 19.20
C ASP A 177 -4.63 0.71 19.79
N ASP A 178 -5.05 0.34 21.00
CA ASP A 178 -4.71 -0.91 21.69
C ASP A 178 -5.96 -1.69 22.08
N SER A 179 -6.56 -2.34 21.08
CA SER A 179 -7.83 -3.05 21.19
C SER A 179 -7.70 -4.46 21.79
N GLN A 180 -6.48 -4.94 22.06
CA GLN A 180 -6.22 -6.29 22.54
C GLN A 180 -6.16 -6.36 24.08
N GLN A 181 -5.99 -5.23 24.76
CA GLN A 181 -6.07 -5.14 26.21
C GLN A 181 -7.54 -5.19 26.66
N LEU A 182 -8.03 -6.42 26.84
CA LEU A 182 -9.40 -6.73 27.28
C LEU A 182 -9.45 -7.12 28.76
N ASP A 183 -8.43 -6.78 29.52
CA ASP A 183 -8.37 -7.07 30.96
C ASP A 183 -9.49 -6.33 31.70
N ILE A 184 -10.24 -7.10 32.48
CA ILE A 184 -11.29 -6.57 33.33
C ILE A 184 -10.63 -5.93 34.55
N ASN A 185 -11.06 -4.73 34.91
CA ASN A 185 -10.67 -4.08 36.13
C ASN A 185 -11.04 -4.96 37.34
N GLU A 186 -10.07 -5.25 38.22
CA GLU A 186 -10.21 -6.14 39.38
C GLU A 186 -11.40 -5.79 40.29
N GLN A 187 -11.84 -4.53 40.31
CA GLN A 187 -13.03 -4.10 41.07
C GLN A 187 -14.35 -4.71 40.56
N PHE A 188 -14.34 -5.32 39.38
CA PHE A 188 -15.51 -5.95 38.73
C PHE A 188 -15.45 -7.48 38.72
N VAL A 189 -14.38 -8.09 39.28
CA VAL A 189 -14.17 -9.54 39.40
C VAL A 189 -14.56 -10.00 40.81
#